data_AF-A0A087GF36-F1
#
_entry.id   AF-A0A087GF36-F1
#
_cell.length_a   1.000
_cell.length_b   1.000
_cell.length_c   1.000
_cell.angle_alpha   90.00
_cell.angle_beta   90.00
_cell.angle_gamma   90.00
#
_symmetry.space_group_name_H-M   'P 1'
#
loop_
_entity.id
_entity.type
_entity.pdbx_description
1 polymer ?
#
loop_
_entity_poly.entity_id
_entity_poly.type
_entity_poly.pdbx_seq_one_letter_code
_entity_poly.pdbx_strand_id
1 'polypeptide(L)'
;MDAFRRQASKLRDQVAKQQLAVIKQFSGTGYESSDVMVIDELELQRHQHLEKLYRSTRSAKEFQREIVKAAEAFTSIGLRHIEAGTKLSEDCCRYGTENSQNIDENILAKAAAIYGDARKHVEKEQEDYNKLLASQVLDPIRAMVAGSPLEDARHLAQRYSRMRQEAETYATEVSRRQVRVREAPIPENVAKLQLAEAKMQELKANMAVLGKEATAALAAVESQQHRLTFQRLVAM
;
A
#
# COMPACT_ATOMS: atom_id res chain seq x y z
N MET A 1 -53.97 -5.91 -8.82
CA MET A 1 -52.92 -5.66 -7.80
C MET A 1 -52.45 -6.95 -7.11
N ASP A 2 -53.33 -7.92 -6.84
CA ASP A 2 -52.93 -9.14 -6.11
C ASP A 2 -52.13 -10.17 -6.92
N ALA A 3 -52.30 -10.22 -8.25
CA ALA A 3 -51.49 -11.09 -9.12
C ALA A 3 -50.00 -10.72 -9.08
N PHE A 4 -49.68 -9.42 -9.09
CA PHE A 4 -48.32 -8.91 -8.96
C PHE A 4 -47.72 -9.20 -7.58
N ARG A 5 -48.51 -9.08 -6.50
CA ARG A 5 -48.04 -9.48 -5.15
C ARG A 5 -47.70 -10.97 -5.07
N ARG A 6 -48.51 -11.83 -5.69
CA ARG A 6 -48.24 -13.28 -5.73
C ARG A 6 -47.02 -13.65 -6.56
N GLN A 7 -46.75 -12.90 -7.62
CA GLN A 7 -45.53 -13.07 -8.43
C GLN A 7 -44.30 -12.60 -7.67
N ALA A 8 -44.39 -11.46 -6.96
CA ALA A 8 -43.32 -10.95 -6.12
C ALA A 8 -43.02 -11.88 -4.93
N SER A 9 -44.05 -12.48 -4.31
CA SER A 9 -43.83 -13.46 -3.22
C SER A 9 -43.16 -14.74 -3.73
N LYS A 10 -43.55 -15.25 -4.91
CA LYS A 10 -42.89 -16.40 -5.54
C LYS A 10 -41.43 -16.12 -5.89
N LEU A 11 -41.14 -14.91 -6.38
CA LEU A 11 -39.76 -14.49 -6.68
C LEU A 11 -38.94 -14.41 -5.38
N ARG A 12 -39.50 -13.83 -4.31
CA ARG A 12 -38.86 -13.77 -3.00
C ARG A 12 -38.57 -15.16 -2.43
N ASP A 13 -39.49 -16.11 -2.57
CA ASP A 13 -39.30 -17.48 -2.10
C ASP A 13 -38.26 -18.24 -2.95
N GLN A 14 -38.21 -18.00 -4.27
CA GLN A 14 -37.15 -18.52 -5.14
C GLN A 14 -35.78 -17.95 -4.77
N VAL A 15 -35.69 -16.64 -4.52
CA VAL A 15 -34.47 -15.98 -4.09
C VAL A 15 -34.04 -16.48 -2.72
N ALA A 16 -34.95 -16.68 -1.77
CA ALA A 16 -34.65 -17.25 -0.46
C ALA A 16 -34.15 -18.70 -0.57
N LYS A 17 -34.74 -19.52 -1.45
CA LYS A 17 -34.25 -20.88 -1.73
C LYS A 17 -32.89 -20.89 -2.43
N GLN A 18 -32.64 -19.95 -3.36
CA GLN A 18 -31.32 -19.79 -3.97
C GLN A 18 -30.29 -19.31 -2.97
N GLN A 19 -30.60 -18.34 -2.11
CA GLN A 19 -29.72 -17.89 -1.05
C GLN A 19 -29.44 -19.02 -0.05
N LEU A 20 -30.44 -19.81 0.34
CA LEU A 20 -30.24 -21.00 1.15
C LEU A 20 -29.43 -22.08 0.45
N ALA A 21 -29.58 -22.28 -0.86
CA ALA A 21 -28.78 -23.24 -1.63
C ALA A 21 -27.33 -22.77 -1.79
N VAL A 22 -27.10 -21.46 -1.96
CA VAL A 22 -25.78 -20.84 -2.01
C VAL A 22 -25.11 -20.91 -0.64
N ILE A 23 -25.82 -20.56 0.43
CA ILE A 23 -25.34 -20.75 1.81
C ILE A 23 -25.06 -22.23 2.05
N LYS A 24 -25.91 -23.17 1.61
CA LYS A 24 -25.66 -24.61 1.76
C LYS A 24 -24.49 -25.11 0.88
N GLN A 25 -24.16 -24.45 -0.23
CA GLN A 25 -22.93 -24.68 -1.00
C GLN A 25 -21.69 -24.16 -0.27
N PHE A 26 -21.79 -23.03 0.43
CA PHE A 26 -20.71 -22.46 1.25
C PHE A 26 -20.59 -23.09 2.66
N SER A 27 -21.67 -23.66 3.20
CA SER A 27 -21.74 -24.39 4.47
C SER A 27 -21.54 -25.89 4.27
N GLY A 28 -21.73 -26.40 3.04
CA GLY A 28 -21.54 -27.80 2.66
C GLY A 28 -20.08 -28.21 2.51
N THR A 29 -19.13 -27.26 2.59
CA THR A 29 -17.71 -27.57 2.81
C THR A 29 -17.47 -27.88 4.29
N GLY A 30 -17.96 -29.03 4.74
CA GLY A 30 -17.41 -29.81 5.87
C GLY A 30 -17.20 -29.10 7.21
N TYR A 31 -18.11 -28.23 7.65
CA TYR A 31 -18.00 -27.50 8.92
C TYR A 31 -19.04 -27.88 9.97
N GLU A 32 -19.49 -29.14 9.97
CA GLU A 32 -20.28 -29.68 11.07
C GLU A 32 -19.58 -30.90 11.67
N SER A 33 -19.08 -30.71 12.89
CA SER A 33 -18.56 -31.75 13.79
C SER A 33 -17.34 -32.52 13.29
N SER A 34 -16.18 -31.86 13.38
CA SER A 34 -14.91 -32.55 13.41
C SER A 34 -14.00 -31.82 14.38
N ASP A 35 -13.44 -32.55 15.32
CA ASP A 35 -12.37 -32.16 16.25
C ASP A 35 -11.04 -31.83 15.52
N VAL A 36 -11.15 -31.41 14.25
CA VAL A 36 -10.09 -31.13 13.29
C VAL A 36 -10.34 -29.72 12.73
N MET A 37 -10.46 -28.72 13.60
CA MET A 37 -10.27 -27.34 13.19
C MET A 37 -8.78 -27.12 12.88
N VAL A 38 -8.44 -27.18 11.60
CA VAL A 38 -7.07 -27.00 11.08
C VAL A 38 -6.62 -25.55 11.25
N ILE A 39 -7.57 -24.61 11.15
CA ILE A 39 -7.38 -23.18 11.26
C ILE A 39 -7.88 -22.76 12.65
N ASP A 40 -6.94 -22.48 13.55
CA ASP A 40 -7.23 -21.84 14.82
C ASP A 40 -7.81 -20.44 14.57
N GLU A 41 -8.78 -19.99 15.38
CA GLU A 41 -9.36 -18.65 15.28
C GLU A 41 -8.28 -17.56 15.31
N LEU A 42 -7.22 -17.79 16.10
CA LEU A 42 -6.04 -16.93 16.17
C LEU A 42 -5.23 -16.90 14.86
N GLU A 43 -5.20 -18.00 14.10
CA GLU A 43 -4.56 -18.05 12.77
C GLU A 43 -5.36 -17.22 11.77
N LEU A 44 -6.68 -17.41 11.75
CA LEU A 44 -7.56 -16.68 10.85
C LEU A 44 -7.49 -15.17 11.09
N GLN A 45 -7.53 -14.74 12.37
CA GLN A 45 -7.38 -13.34 12.74
C GLN A 45 -6.02 -12.77 12.28
N ARG A 46 -4.94 -13.55 12.44
CA ARG A 46 -3.61 -13.14 11.98
C ARG A 46 -3.55 -12.99 10.46
N HIS A 47 -4.09 -13.95 9.72
CA HIS A 47 -4.14 -13.89 8.27
C HIS A 47 -4.90 -12.65 7.78
N GLN A 48 -6.09 -12.40 8.33
CA GLN A 48 -6.90 -11.22 8.01
C GLN A 48 -6.19 -9.91 8.35
N HIS A 49 -5.50 -9.85 9.49
CA HIS A 49 -4.73 -8.67 9.88
C HIS A 49 -3.56 -8.43 8.91
N LEU A 50 -2.83 -9.48 8.54
CA LEU A 50 -1.75 -9.42 7.56
C LEU A 50 -2.25 -8.94 6.19
N GLU A 51 -3.42 -9.41 5.73
CA GLU A 51 -4.04 -8.92 4.48
C GLU A 51 -4.33 -7.42 4.54
N LYS A 52 -4.87 -6.93 5.65
CA LYS A 52 -5.15 -5.50 5.86
C LYS A 52 -3.86 -4.68 5.77
N LEU A 53 -2.81 -5.11 6.48
CA LEU A 53 -1.50 -4.46 6.44
C LEU A 53 -0.90 -4.47 5.03
N TYR A 54 -1.00 -5.59 4.31
CA TYR A 54 -0.50 -5.69 2.94
C TYR A 54 -1.20 -4.71 1.99
N ARG A 55 -2.53 -4.61 2.08
CA ARG A 55 -3.32 -3.65 1.28
C ARG A 55 -3.00 -2.21 1.64
N SER A 56 -2.90 -1.91 2.93
CA SER A 56 -2.60 -0.57 3.43
C SER A 56 -1.21 -0.09 2.99
N THR A 57 -0.17 -0.89 3.24
CA THR A 57 1.21 -0.56 2.81
C THR A 57 1.37 -0.45 1.30
N ARG A 58 0.59 -1.22 0.52
CA ARG A 58 0.49 -1.06 -0.94
C ARG A 58 -0.11 0.29 -1.31
N SER A 59 -1.26 0.62 -0.75
CA SER A 59 -1.94 1.89 -1.02
C SER A 59 -1.07 3.09 -0.63
N ALA A 60 -0.41 3.03 0.53
CA ALA A 60 0.54 4.05 0.98
C ALA A 60 1.71 4.22 0.01
N LYS A 61 2.30 3.11 -0.50
CA LYS A 61 3.38 3.19 -1.50
C LYS A 61 2.89 3.83 -2.81
N GLU A 62 1.70 3.49 -3.27
CA GLU A 62 1.10 4.06 -4.47
C GLU A 62 0.87 5.57 -4.31
N PHE A 63 0.31 6.00 -3.17
CA PHE A 63 0.14 7.42 -2.86
C PHE A 63 1.47 8.18 -2.82
N GLN A 64 2.49 7.64 -2.17
CA GLN A 64 3.83 8.23 -2.11
C GLN A 64 4.45 8.39 -3.51
N ARG A 65 4.24 7.41 -4.41
CA ARG A 65 4.68 7.52 -5.82
C ARG A 65 3.98 8.64 -6.56
N GLU A 66 2.68 8.81 -6.36
CA GLU A 66 1.92 9.89 -7.00
C GLU A 66 2.35 11.27 -6.48
N ILE A 67 2.65 11.41 -5.18
CA ILE A 67 3.26 12.63 -4.63
C ILE A 67 4.56 12.95 -5.35
N VAL A 68 5.48 11.97 -5.44
CA VAL A 68 6.80 12.18 -6.08
C VAL A 68 6.64 12.61 -7.53
N LYS A 69 5.79 11.93 -8.32
CA LYS A 69 5.55 12.30 -9.72
C LYS A 69 4.96 13.71 -9.86
N ALA A 70 3.95 14.05 -9.05
CA ALA A 70 3.31 15.35 -9.10
C ALA A 70 4.31 16.47 -8.76
N ALA A 71 5.13 16.24 -7.74
CA ALA A 71 6.12 17.21 -7.29
C ALA A 71 7.31 17.35 -8.26
N GLU A 72 7.71 16.27 -8.94
CA GLU A 72 8.70 16.32 -10.03
C GLU A 72 8.18 17.12 -11.23
N ALA A 73 6.92 16.92 -11.62
CA ALA A 73 6.28 17.72 -12.66
C ALA A 73 6.19 19.20 -12.26
N PHE A 74 5.79 19.48 -11.01
CA PHE A 74 5.72 20.83 -10.47
C PHE A 74 7.09 21.53 -10.49
N THR A 75 8.14 20.84 -10.02
CA THR A 75 9.52 21.37 -10.02
C THR A 75 10.01 21.62 -11.44
N SER A 76 9.74 20.71 -12.38
CA SER A 76 10.11 20.90 -13.80
C SER A 76 9.45 22.12 -14.43
N ILE A 77 8.18 22.36 -14.14
CA ILE A 77 7.46 23.56 -14.58
C ILE A 77 8.06 24.81 -13.91
N GLY A 78 8.35 24.74 -12.61
CA GLY A 78 8.96 25.82 -11.85
C GLY A 78 10.31 26.26 -12.43
N LEU A 79 11.16 25.31 -12.85
CA LEU A 79 12.44 25.64 -13.50
C LEU A 79 12.26 26.41 -14.81
N ARG A 80 11.31 26.02 -15.66
CA ARG A 80 11.02 26.75 -16.91
C ARG A 80 10.49 28.16 -16.64
N HIS A 81 9.67 28.32 -15.58
CA HIS A 81 9.19 29.62 -15.17
C HIS A 81 10.34 30.53 -14.71
N ILE A 82 11.27 29.99 -13.92
CA ILE A 82 12.48 30.69 -13.48
C ILE A 82 13.34 31.13 -14.67
N GLU A 83 13.57 30.24 -15.64
CA GLU A 83 14.32 30.56 -16.86
C GLU A 83 13.68 31.71 -17.64
N ALA A 84 12.36 31.65 -17.87
CA ALA A 84 11.63 32.69 -18.58
C ALA A 84 11.63 34.03 -17.83
N GLY A 85 11.44 34.00 -16.51
CA GLY A 85 11.44 35.20 -15.66
C GLY A 85 12.82 35.84 -15.50
N THR A 86 13.88 35.02 -15.46
CA THR A 86 15.27 35.49 -15.43
C THR A 86 15.60 36.21 -16.73
N LYS A 87 15.23 35.64 -17.88
CA LYS A 87 15.42 36.29 -19.18
C LYS A 87 14.64 37.62 -19.26
N LEU A 88 13.40 37.65 -18.80
CA LEU A 88 12.60 38.88 -18.76
C LEU A 88 13.26 39.95 -17.89
N SER A 89 13.77 39.56 -16.71
CA SER A 89 14.51 40.45 -15.82
C SER A 89 15.75 41.04 -16.52
N GLU A 90 16.55 40.19 -17.17
CA GLU A 90 17.75 40.61 -17.90
C GLU A 90 17.44 41.59 -19.03
N ASP A 91 16.40 41.31 -19.82
CA ASP A 91 15.97 42.18 -20.92
C ASP A 91 15.49 43.55 -20.40
N CYS A 92 14.75 43.58 -19.28
CA CYS A 92 14.32 44.83 -18.64
C CYS A 92 15.48 45.64 -18.04
N CYS A 93 16.42 45.00 -17.34
CA CYS A 93 17.62 45.65 -16.80
C CYS A 93 18.50 46.22 -17.93
N ARG A 94 18.63 45.47 -19.03
CA ARG A 94 19.38 45.90 -20.22
C ARG A 94 18.76 47.14 -20.85
N TYR A 95 17.45 47.10 -21.12
CA TYR A 95 16.72 48.26 -21.65
C TYR A 95 16.88 49.49 -20.75
N GLY A 96 16.75 49.31 -19.43
CA GLY A 96 16.91 50.41 -18.47
C GLY A 96 18.31 51.01 -18.45
N THR A 97 19.35 50.18 -18.61
CA THR A 97 20.75 50.64 -18.63
C THR A 97 21.07 51.39 -19.92
N GLU A 98 20.69 50.83 -21.07
CA GLU A 98 20.98 51.37 -22.40
C GLU A 98 20.30 52.73 -22.66
N ASN A 99 19.11 52.97 -22.09
CA ASN A 99 18.31 54.18 -22.34
C ASN A 99 18.33 55.19 -21.18
N SER A 100 19.18 54.97 -20.16
CA SER A 100 19.24 55.78 -18.93
C SER A 100 19.60 57.26 -19.12
N GLN A 101 20.26 57.61 -20.24
CA GLN A 101 20.70 58.98 -20.56
C GLN A 101 19.71 59.74 -21.45
N ASN A 102 18.67 59.07 -21.97
CA ASN A 102 17.72 59.67 -22.90
C ASN A 102 16.62 60.40 -22.09
N ILE A 103 16.53 61.73 -22.24
CA ILE A 103 15.67 62.59 -21.40
C ILE A 103 14.19 62.21 -21.55
N ASP A 104 13.76 61.83 -22.76
CA ASP A 104 12.37 61.49 -23.09
C ASP A 104 11.97 60.08 -22.62
N GLU A 105 12.91 59.14 -22.52
CA GLU A 105 12.67 57.74 -22.12
C GLU A 105 13.01 57.46 -20.64
N ASN A 106 13.46 58.49 -19.92
CA ASN A 106 13.97 58.42 -18.54
C ASN A 106 12.98 57.73 -17.57
N ILE A 107 11.68 57.95 -17.72
CA ILE A 107 10.66 57.33 -16.86
C ILE A 107 10.54 55.83 -17.16
N LEU A 108 10.46 55.45 -18.44
CA LEU A 108 10.31 54.06 -18.86
C LEU A 108 11.58 53.24 -18.58
N ALA A 109 12.76 53.81 -18.87
CA ALA A 109 14.05 53.18 -18.59
C ALA A 109 14.23 52.89 -17.09
N LYS A 110 13.89 53.85 -16.21
CA LYS A 110 13.90 53.64 -14.76
C LYS A 110 12.90 52.59 -14.31
N ALA A 111 11.66 52.63 -14.84
CA ALA A 111 10.65 51.65 -14.50
C ALA A 111 11.06 50.22 -14.92
N ALA A 112 11.64 50.07 -16.12
CA ALA A 112 12.15 48.80 -16.61
C ALA A 112 13.30 48.26 -15.74
N ALA A 113 14.27 49.11 -15.36
CA ALA A 113 15.36 48.71 -14.47
C ALA A 113 14.84 48.23 -13.11
N ILE A 114 13.94 49.01 -12.47
CA ILE A 114 13.34 48.65 -11.18
C ILE A 114 12.55 47.34 -11.28
N TYR A 115 11.76 47.17 -12.33
CA TYR A 115 11.02 45.94 -12.56
C TYR A 115 11.95 44.74 -12.77
N GLY A 116 13.01 44.90 -13.58
CA GLY A 116 14.00 43.88 -13.84
C GLY A 116 14.69 43.41 -12.55
N ASP A 117 15.15 44.35 -11.72
CA ASP A 117 15.78 44.05 -10.43
C ASP A 117 14.79 43.34 -9.48
N ALA A 118 13.56 43.85 -9.35
CA ALA A 118 12.54 43.20 -8.53
C ALA A 118 12.22 41.78 -9.02
N ARG A 119 12.11 41.58 -10.35
CA ARG A 119 11.82 40.27 -10.94
C ARG A 119 12.96 39.28 -10.70
N LYS A 120 14.21 39.73 -10.77
CA LYS A 120 15.39 38.91 -10.42
C LYS A 120 15.30 38.34 -9.01
N HIS A 121 14.88 39.18 -8.05
CA HIS A 121 14.70 38.74 -6.67
C HIS A 121 13.57 37.71 -6.53
N VAL A 122 12.45 37.91 -7.24
CA VAL A 122 11.33 36.94 -7.25
C VAL A 122 11.78 35.58 -7.79
N GLU A 123 12.52 35.54 -8.89
CA GLU A 123 12.99 34.25 -9.45
C GLU A 123 13.98 33.55 -8.53
N LYS A 124 14.81 34.30 -7.79
CA LYS A 124 15.71 33.73 -6.79
C LYS A 124 14.94 33.07 -5.64
N GLU A 125 13.93 33.73 -5.09
CA GLU A 125 13.09 33.14 -4.04
C GLU A 125 12.36 31.89 -4.54
N GLN A 126 11.91 31.88 -5.80
CA GLN A 126 11.27 30.72 -6.41
C GLN A 126 12.27 29.55 -6.61
N GLU A 127 13.53 29.85 -6.97
CA GLU A 127 14.59 28.87 -7.08
C GLU A 127 14.91 28.24 -5.72
N ASP A 128 15.04 29.05 -4.67
CA ASP A 128 15.33 28.59 -3.31
C ASP A 128 14.15 27.77 -2.74
N TYR A 129 12.91 28.18 -3.00
CA TYR A 129 11.72 27.37 -2.70
C TYR A 129 11.76 26.00 -3.39
N ASN A 130 12.10 25.94 -4.69
CA ASN A 130 12.17 24.67 -5.41
C ASN A 130 13.25 23.74 -4.84
N LYS A 131 14.41 24.29 -4.42
CA LYS A 131 15.47 23.52 -3.74
C LYS A 131 15.01 22.98 -2.38
N LEU A 132 14.29 23.80 -1.60
CA LEU A 132 13.73 23.39 -0.32
C LEU A 132 12.68 22.31 -0.49
N LEU A 133 11.74 22.49 -1.42
CA LEU A 133 10.72 21.50 -1.74
C LEU A 133 11.36 20.16 -2.10
N ALA A 134 12.36 20.15 -2.99
CA ALA A 134 13.07 18.94 -3.38
C ALA A 134 13.72 18.22 -2.18
N SER A 135 14.52 18.94 -1.40
CA SER A 135 15.30 18.37 -0.30
C SER A 135 14.46 17.99 0.93
N GLN A 136 13.44 18.77 1.26
CA GLN A 136 12.62 18.57 2.47
C GLN A 136 11.45 17.61 2.24
N VAL A 137 10.94 17.52 0.99
CA VAL A 137 9.73 16.75 0.68
C VAL A 137 10.00 15.61 -0.31
N LEU A 138 10.51 15.91 -1.51
CA LEU A 138 10.60 14.92 -2.59
C LEU A 138 11.62 13.83 -2.29
N ASP A 139 12.86 14.20 -1.97
CA ASP A 139 13.95 13.25 -1.81
C ASP A 139 13.69 12.23 -0.69
N PRO A 140 13.19 12.62 0.50
CA PRO A 140 12.85 11.67 1.56
C PRO A 140 11.70 10.72 1.19
N ILE A 141 10.66 11.22 0.49
CA ILE A 141 9.54 10.37 0.05
C ILE A 141 10.02 9.41 -1.06
N ARG A 142 10.85 9.89 -2.00
CA ARG A 142 11.45 9.06 -3.05
C ARG A 142 12.31 7.94 -2.46
N ALA A 143 13.15 8.27 -1.48
CA ALA A 143 13.98 7.28 -0.77
C ALA A 143 13.13 6.20 -0.09
N MET A 144 12.02 6.58 0.55
CA MET A 144 11.09 5.64 1.18
C MET A 144 10.38 4.74 0.15
N VAL A 145 10.01 5.26 -1.02
CA VAL A 145 9.38 4.47 -2.10
C VAL A 145 10.36 3.44 -2.69
N ALA A 146 11.65 3.79 -2.75
CA ALA A 146 12.72 2.96 -3.30
C ALA A 146 13.37 2.02 -2.28
N GLY A 147 13.18 2.25 -0.98
CA GLY A 147 13.83 1.50 0.09
C GLY A 147 13.34 0.06 0.20
N SER A 148 14.23 -0.86 0.60
CA SER A 148 13.94 -2.29 0.75
C SER A 148 12.99 -2.72 1.88
N PRO A 149 12.75 -1.96 2.98
CA PRO A 149 11.98 -2.48 4.11
C PRO A 149 10.58 -2.99 3.76
N LEU A 150 9.92 -2.37 2.78
CA LEU A 150 8.61 -2.80 2.31
C LEU A 150 8.70 -4.11 1.51
N GLU A 151 9.69 -4.24 0.63
CA GLU A 151 9.97 -5.45 -0.13
C GLU A 151 10.31 -6.62 0.80
N ASP A 152 11.16 -6.40 1.80
CA ASP A 152 11.54 -7.38 2.80
C ASP A 152 10.33 -7.86 3.61
N ALA A 153 9.48 -6.94 4.08
CA ALA A 153 8.23 -7.26 4.77
C ALA A 153 7.24 -8.04 3.88
N ARG A 154 7.16 -7.71 2.58
CA ARG A 154 6.34 -8.44 1.61
C ARG A 154 6.86 -9.84 1.36
N HIS A 155 8.18 -10.04 1.33
CA HIS A 155 8.76 -11.37 1.22
C HIS A 155 8.39 -12.26 2.42
N LEU A 156 8.40 -11.72 3.64
CA LEU A 156 7.91 -12.44 4.82
C LEU A 156 6.43 -12.82 4.69
N ALA A 157 5.58 -11.87 4.26
CA ALA A 157 4.16 -12.12 4.03
C ALA A 157 3.89 -13.21 2.97
N GLN A 158 4.67 -13.21 1.88
CA GLN A 158 4.58 -14.23 0.83
C GLN A 158 5.01 -15.62 1.34
N ARG A 159 6.10 -15.69 2.12
CA ARG A 159 6.54 -16.95 2.73
C ARG A 159 5.48 -17.48 3.71
N TYR A 160 4.87 -16.62 4.51
CA TYR A 160 3.77 -16.97 5.39
C TYR A 160 2.58 -17.54 4.59
N SER A 161 2.16 -16.87 3.52
CA SER A 161 1.07 -17.33 2.67
C SER A 161 1.34 -18.72 2.08
N ARG A 162 2.58 -18.99 1.66
CA ARG A 162 2.98 -20.30 1.14
C ARG A 162 2.91 -21.37 2.24
N MET A 163 3.48 -21.09 3.40
CA MET A 163 3.47 -22.02 4.53
C MET A 163 2.06 -22.33 5.03
N ARG A 164 1.16 -21.34 5.00
CA ARG A 164 -0.25 -21.52 5.31
C ARG A 164 -0.94 -22.46 4.33
N GLN A 165 -0.71 -22.28 3.04
CA GLN A 165 -1.24 -23.19 2.00
C GLN A 165 -0.65 -24.61 2.14
N GLU A 166 0.63 -24.73 2.47
CA GLU A 166 1.25 -26.02 2.80
C GLU A 166 0.60 -26.67 4.02
N ALA A 167 0.28 -25.90 5.07
CA ALA A 167 -0.42 -26.40 6.25
C ALA A 167 -1.86 -26.86 5.93
N GLU A 168 -2.60 -26.11 5.11
CA GLU A 168 -3.95 -26.47 4.65
C GLU A 168 -3.94 -27.78 3.86
N THR A 169 -3.00 -27.92 2.91
CA THR A 169 -2.86 -29.15 2.13
C THR A 169 -2.43 -30.33 3.00
N TYR A 170 -1.45 -30.15 3.88
CA TYR A 170 -0.96 -31.20 4.78
C TYR A 170 -2.04 -31.69 5.75
N ALA A 171 -2.96 -30.80 6.15
CA ALA A 171 -4.06 -31.16 7.02
C ALA A 171 -4.99 -32.22 6.44
N THR A 172 -5.25 -32.15 5.14
CA THR A 172 -6.08 -33.16 4.45
C THR A 172 -5.48 -34.56 4.55
N GLU A 173 -4.15 -34.63 4.52
CA GLU A 173 -3.42 -35.89 4.65
C GLU A 173 -3.43 -36.40 6.11
N VAL A 174 -3.35 -35.52 7.11
CA VAL A 174 -3.56 -35.89 8.53
C VAL A 174 -4.97 -36.45 8.73
N SER A 175 -6.00 -35.76 8.23
CA SER A 175 -7.39 -36.24 8.28
C SER A 175 -7.56 -37.61 7.62
N ARG A 176 -6.92 -37.84 6.46
CA ARG A 176 -6.94 -39.15 5.78
C ARG A 176 -6.32 -40.25 6.65
N ARG A 177 -5.22 -39.97 7.35
CA ARG A 177 -4.59 -40.92 8.27
C ARG A 177 -5.43 -41.18 9.51
N GLN A 178 -6.12 -40.16 10.04
CA GLN A 178 -7.06 -40.32 11.15
C GLN A 178 -8.21 -41.28 10.78
N VAL A 179 -8.80 -41.12 9.59
CA VAL A 179 -9.83 -42.03 9.08
C VAL A 179 -9.28 -43.47 8.96
N ARG A 180 -8.07 -43.65 8.39
CA ARG A 180 -7.45 -44.99 8.28
C ARG A 180 -7.20 -45.66 9.62
N VAL A 181 -6.82 -44.90 10.66
CA VAL A 181 -6.66 -45.44 12.02
C VAL A 181 -8.01 -45.83 12.61
N ARG A 182 -9.07 -45.04 12.36
CA ARG A 182 -10.45 -45.38 12.79
C ARG A 182 -10.97 -46.66 12.10
N GLU A 183 -10.62 -46.87 10.83
CA GLU A 183 -11.00 -48.07 10.07
C GLU A 183 -10.17 -49.30 10.47
N ALA A 184 -8.86 -49.13 10.67
CA ALA A 184 -7.93 -50.20 10.97
C ALA A 184 -6.87 -49.74 12.00
N PRO A 185 -7.10 -49.96 13.31
CA PRO A 185 -6.23 -49.47 14.38
C PRO A 185 -5.00 -50.39 14.59
N ILE A 186 -4.29 -50.69 13.50
CA ILE A 186 -3.03 -51.44 13.56
C ILE A 186 -1.87 -50.53 13.99
N PRO A 187 -0.86 -51.06 14.72
CA PRO A 187 0.27 -50.26 15.23
C PRO A 187 0.97 -49.42 14.16
N GLU A 188 1.09 -49.93 12.94
CA GLU A 188 1.70 -49.20 11.82
C GLU A 188 0.90 -47.94 11.41
N ASN A 189 -0.43 -48.03 11.37
CA ASN A 189 -1.29 -46.89 11.01
C ASN A 189 -1.25 -45.82 12.12
N VAL A 190 -1.24 -46.26 13.38
CA VAL A 190 -1.12 -45.36 14.54
C VAL A 190 0.23 -44.63 14.51
N ALA A 191 1.33 -45.33 14.27
CA ALA A 191 2.65 -44.71 14.17
C ALA A 191 2.74 -43.68 13.02
N LYS A 192 2.16 -44.00 11.84
CA LYS A 192 2.09 -43.07 10.70
C LYS A 192 1.25 -41.83 11.00
N LEU A 193 0.17 -41.97 11.76
CA LEU A 193 -0.65 -40.84 12.19
C LEU A 193 0.12 -39.95 13.16
N GLN A 194 0.73 -40.52 14.20
CA GLN A 194 1.52 -39.77 15.18
C GLN A 194 2.67 -38.96 14.52
N LEU A 195 3.37 -39.56 13.55
CA LEU A 195 4.41 -38.86 12.79
C LEU A 195 3.84 -37.68 11.99
N ALA A 196 2.66 -37.87 11.37
CA ALA A 196 2.00 -36.81 10.60
C ALA A 196 1.49 -35.68 11.52
N GLU A 197 0.96 -36.02 12.69
CA GLU A 197 0.51 -35.03 13.68
C GLU A 197 1.69 -34.24 14.25
N ALA A 198 2.82 -34.88 14.53
CA ALA A 198 4.05 -34.20 14.98
C ALA A 198 4.57 -33.21 13.92
N LYS A 199 4.63 -33.63 12.64
CA LYS A 199 5.00 -32.73 11.53
C LYS A 199 4.02 -31.57 11.36
N MET A 200 2.72 -31.82 11.56
CA MET A 200 1.70 -30.78 11.50
C MET A 200 1.85 -29.76 12.64
N GLN A 201 2.20 -30.21 13.85
CA GLN A 201 2.49 -29.33 14.97
C GLN A 201 3.71 -28.43 14.68
N GLU A 202 4.78 -29.00 14.12
CA GLU A 202 5.97 -28.23 13.71
C GLU A 202 5.63 -27.18 12.64
N LEU A 203 4.87 -27.58 11.61
CA LEU A 203 4.45 -26.68 10.54
C LEU A 203 3.59 -25.52 11.07
N LYS A 204 2.66 -25.80 11.99
CA LYS A 204 1.85 -24.78 12.67
C LYS A 204 2.71 -23.83 13.51
N ALA A 205 3.71 -24.35 14.22
CA ALA A 205 4.63 -23.54 15.03
C ALA A 205 5.46 -22.59 14.15
N ASN A 206 6.05 -23.11 13.07
CA ASN A 206 6.81 -22.32 12.10
C ASN A 206 5.94 -21.25 11.44
N MET A 207 4.69 -21.60 11.08
CA MET A 207 3.73 -20.66 10.50
C MET A 207 3.36 -19.56 11.49
N ALA A 208 3.19 -19.88 12.77
CA ALA A 208 2.89 -18.90 13.80
C ALA A 208 4.03 -17.90 14.01
N VAL A 209 5.29 -18.36 14.02
CA VAL A 209 6.47 -17.48 14.11
C VAL A 209 6.56 -16.58 12.89
N LEU A 210 6.52 -17.15 11.69
CA LEU A 210 6.63 -16.40 10.44
C LEU A 210 5.48 -15.39 10.27
N GLY A 211 4.27 -15.75 10.68
CA GLY A 211 3.13 -14.84 10.69
C GLY A 211 3.35 -13.66 11.63
N LYS A 212 3.91 -13.88 12.84
CA LYS A 212 4.24 -12.78 13.77
C LYS A 212 5.30 -11.86 13.18
N GLU A 213 6.35 -12.41 12.59
CA GLU A 213 7.42 -11.64 11.94
C GLU A 213 6.88 -10.79 10.78
N ALA A 214 6.07 -11.40 9.90
CA ALA A 214 5.48 -10.71 8.76
C ALA A 214 4.51 -9.60 9.19
N THR A 215 3.68 -9.85 10.21
CA THR A 215 2.80 -8.83 10.80
C THR A 215 3.60 -7.68 11.40
N ALA A 216 4.61 -7.97 12.23
CA ALA A 216 5.43 -6.95 12.86
C ALA A 216 6.17 -6.09 11.83
N ALA A 217 6.75 -6.72 10.80
CA ALA A 217 7.46 -6.02 9.74
C ALA A 217 6.51 -5.11 8.92
N LEU A 218 5.35 -5.62 8.48
CA LEU A 218 4.40 -4.80 7.73
C LEU A 218 3.79 -3.66 8.57
N ALA A 219 3.51 -3.89 9.85
CA ALA A 219 3.00 -2.84 10.75
C ALA A 219 4.04 -1.74 11.00
N ALA A 220 5.32 -2.12 11.15
CA ALA A 220 6.40 -1.14 11.27
C ALA A 220 6.54 -0.30 9.99
N VAL A 221 6.46 -0.94 8.82
CA VAL A 221 6.50 -0.25 7.53
C VAL A 221 5.29 0.68 7.36
N GLU A 222 4.08 0.23 7.68
CA GLU A 222 2.87 1.06 7.60
C GLU A 222 2.98 2.31 8.48
N SER A 223 3.39 2.14 9.75
CA SER A 223 3.60 3.24 10.67
C SER A 223 4.65 4.23 10.16
N GLN A 224 5.76 3.71 9.63
CA GLN A 224 6.82 4.53 9.06
C GLN A 224 6.34 5.28 7.81
N GLN A 225 5.60 4.63 6.92
CA GLN A 225 5.03 5.25 5.72
C GLN A 225 4.11 6.40 6.10
N HIS A 226 3.16 6.20 7.01
CA HIS A 226 2.26 7.27 7.45
C HIS A 226 3.00 8.42 8.12
N ARG A 227 3.85 8.11 9.10
CA ARG A 227 4.58 9.14 9.87
C ARG A 227 5.49 9.97 8.98
N LEU A 228 6.31 9.33 8.15
CA LEU A 228 7.27 10.05 7.32
C LEU A 228 6.55 10.83 6.22
N THR A 229 5.55 10.27 5.57
CA THR A 229 4.76 11.01 4.56
C THR A 229 4.13 12.26 5.17
N PHE A 230 3.47 12.13 6.33
CA PHE A 230 2.89 13.27 7.03
C PHE A 230 3.94 14.33 7.37
N GLN A 231 5.03 13.92 8.03
CA GLN A 231 6.11 14.84 8.43
C GLN A 231 6.68 15.61 7.25
N ARG A 232 6.83 14.96 6.09
CA ARG A 232 7.39 15.59 4.89
C ARG A 232 6.40 16.54 4.21
N LEU A 233 5.11 16.22 4.21
CA LEU A 233 4.10 17.12 3.65
C LEU A 233 3.91 18.41 4.46
N VAL A 234 4.22 18.39 5.76
CA VAL A 234 4.12 19.57 6.64
C VAL A 234 5.46 20.26 6.92
N ALA A 235 6.54 19.80 6.28
CA ALA A 235 7.90 20.33 6.51
C ALA A 235 8.19 21.65 5.76
N MET A 236 7.32 22.02 4.82
CA MET A 236 7.32 23.31 4.13
C MET A 236 6.38 24.27 4.83
#